data_AF-A0A0P6XPR4-F1
#
_entry.id   AF-A0A0P6XPR4-F1
#
_cell.length_a   1.000
_cell.length_b   1.000
_cell.length_c   1.000
_cell.angle_alpha   90.00
_cell.angle_beta   90.00
_cell.angle_gamma   90.00
#
_symmetry.space_group_name_H-M   'P 1'
#
loop_
_entity.id
_entity.type
_entity.pdbx_description
1 polymer ?
#
loop_
_entity_poly.entity_id
_entity_poly.type
_entity_poly.pdbx_seq_one_letter_code
_entity_poly.pdbx_strand_id
1 'polypeptide(L)'
;MKSNTTTVEAYLAELTPEQRSVIEPVRQTILQHLPAGFVESFAWGMLSYEVPLARFPDTYNQQPLSYVALAAQKKHYSLYLMCVAYDEPAVAWLQAQFRQAGKKFDMGKSCLRFRKLDDLPLAVVAEVIQRYSVDEYIGYYQAMRREG
;
A
#
# COMPACT_ATOMS: atom_id res chain seq x y z
N MET A 1 -7.03 -11.19 10.43
CA MET A 1 -6.65 -12.62 10.50
C MET A 1 -5.16 -12.63 10.28
N LYS A 2 -4.36 -13.25 11.16
CA LYS A 2 -2.92 -13.39 10.87
C LYS A 2 -2.80 -14.61 9.95
N SER A 3 -2.34 -14.41 8.73
CA SER A 3 -1.97 -15.53 7.86
C SER A 3 -0.65 -16.12 8.38
N ASN A 4 -0.50 -17.45 8.30
CA ASN A 4 0.70 -18.17 8.73
C ASN A 4 1.66 -18.43 7.55
N THR A 5 1.35 -17.90 6.37
CA THR A 5 2.21 -18.01 5.18
C THR A 5 3.40 -17.05 5.25
N THR A 6 4.45 -17.39 4.50
CA THR A 6 5.63 -16.55 4.28
C THR A 6 5.76 -16.09 2.82
N THR A 7 4.85 -16.50 1.92
CA THR A 7 4.90 -16.14 0.49
C THR A 7 3.58 -15.56 -0.03
N VAL A 8 3.68 -14.77 -1.09
CA VAL A 8 2.55 -14.14 -1.80
C VAL A 8 1.60 -15.21 -2.33
N GLU A 9 2.12 -16.27 -2.96
CA GLU A 9 1.32 -17.32 -3.58
C GLU A 9 0.49 -18.07 -2.54
N ALA A 10 1.11 -18.43 -1.41
CA ALA A 10 0.41 -19.13 -0.34
C ALA A 10 -0.60 -18.21 0.36
N TYR A 11 -0.34 -16.90 0.49
CA TYR A 11 -1.36 -15.95 0.96
C TYR A 11 -2.58 -15.92 0.04
N LEU A 12 -2.36 -15.78 -1.27
CA LEU A 12 -3.45 -15.75 -2.26
C LEU A 12 -4.24 -17.06 -2.26
N ALA A 13 -3.57 -18.20 -2.04
CA ALA A 13 -4.22 -19.50 -1.93
C ALA A 13 -5.10 -19.65 -0.67
N GLU A 14 -4.78 -18.97 0.43
CA GLU A 14 -5.58 -18.98 1.67
C GLU A 14 -6.83 -18.09 1.59
N LEU A 15 -6.89 -17.15 0.64
CA LEU A 15 -8.04 -16.26 0.50
C LEU A 15 -9.27 -17.03 0.03
N THR A 16 -10.41 -16.73 0.65
CA THR A 16 -11.74 -17.15 0.17
C THR A 16 -12.04 -16.55 -1.21
N PRO A 17 -12.92 -17.15 -2.03
CA PRO A 17 -13.32 -16.58 -3.33
C PRO A 17 -13.78 -15.12 -3.24
N GLU A 18 -14.50 -14.76 -2.18
CA GLU A 18 -14.98 -13.41 -1.94
C GLU A 18 -13.85 -12.44 -1.60
N GLN A 19 -12.82 -12.90 -0.90
CA GLN A 19 -11.64 -12.07 -0.64
C GLN A 19 -10.79 -11.89 -1.89
N ARG A 20 -10.61 -12.94 -2.70
CA ARG A 20 -9.84 -12.85 -3.96
C ARG A 20 -10.46 -11.86 -4.93
N SER A 21 -11.78 -11.86 -5.07
CA SER A 21 -12.49 -10.92 -5.96
C SER A 21 -12.28 -9.45 -5.61
N VAL A 22 -11.83 -9.15 -4.39
CA VAL A 22 -11.44 -7.80 -3.95
C VAL A 22 -9.92 -7.61 -3.98
N ILE A 23 -9.15 -8.57 -3.48
CA ILE A 23 -7.69 -8.45 -3.35
C ILE A 23 -6.99 -8.46 -4.71
N GLU A 24 -7.40 -9.35 -5.63
CA GLU A 24 -6.70 -9.51 -6.90
C GLU A 24 -6.78 -8.26 -7.79
N PRO A 25 -7.93 -7.59 -7.95
CA PRO A 25 -7.98 -6.34 -8.73
C PRO A 25 -7.15 -5.21 -8.13
N VAL A 26 -7.12 -5.09 -6.80
CA VAL A 26 -6.32 -4.07 -6.11
C VAL A 26 -4.84 -4.39 -6.24
N ARG A 27 -4.42 -5.64 -6.01
CA ARG A 27 -3.05 -6.13 -6.25
C ARG A 27 -2.61 -5.87 -7.68
N GLN A 28 -3.44 -6.18 -8.67
CA GLN A 28 -3.14 -5.96 -10.08
C GLN A 28 -2.96 -4.48 -10.39
N THR A 29 -3.83 -3.63 -9.84
CA THR A 29 -3.70 -2.17 -9.96
C THR A 29 -2.37 -1.69 -9.39
N ILE A 30 -1.96 -2.23 -8.23
CA ILE A 30 -0.67 -1.91 -7.63
C ILE A 30 0.47 -2.34 -8.55
N LEU A 31 0.54 -3.61 -8.94
CA LEU A 31 1.63 -4.13 -9.77
C LEU A 31 1.77 -3.41 -11.11
N GLN A 32 0.66 -2.97 -11.73
CA GLN A 32 0.69 -2.25 -13.00
C GLN A 32 1.24 -0.83 -12.90
N HIS A 33 1.08 -0.17 -11.75
CA HIS A 33 1.45 1.24 -11.55
C HIS A 33 2.62 1.42 -10.59
N LEU A 34 3.10 0.33 -9.99
CA LEU A 34 4.23 0.35 -9.08
C LEU A 34 5.51 0.72 -9.85
N PRO A 35 6.19 1.81 -9.49
CA PRO A 35 7.41 2.22 -10.18
C PRO A 35 8.51 1.17 -10.08
N ALA A 36 9.42 1.15 -11.06
CA ALA A 36 10.56 0.25 -11.03
C ALA A 36 11.43 0.51 -9.78
N GLY A 37 11.95 -0.57 -9.20
CA GLY A 37 12.81 -0.53 -8.01
C GLY A 37 12.11 -0.91 -6.71
N PHE A 38 10.78 -0.91 -6.68
CA PHE A 38 10.01 -1.57 -5.62
C PHE A 38 9.85 -3.05 -5.91
N VAL A 39 9.68 -3.86 -4.87
CA VAL A 39 9.42 -5.31 -4.97
C VAL A 39 8.14 -5.68 -4.23
N GLU A 40 7.42 -6.67 -4.73
CA GLU A 40 6.31 -7.30 -3.99
C GLU A 40 6.88 -8.39 -3.07
N SER A 41 6.43 -8.39 -1.82
CA SER A 41 6.76 -9.38 -0.81
C SER A 41 5.54 -9.73 0.03
N PHE A 42 5.67 -10.77 0.86
CA PHE A 42 4.69 -11.05 1.90
C PHE A 42 5.32 -10.79 3.27
N ALA A 43 4.89 -9.72 3.92
CA ALA A 43 5.47 -9.25 5.16
C ALA A 43 4.36 -8.77 6.11
N TRP A 44 4.57 -8.96 7.41
CA TRP A 44 3.61 -8.60 8.46
C TRP A 44 2.19 -9.17 8.27
N GLY A 45 2.06 -10.30 7.54
CA GLY A 45 0.78 -10.92 7.23
C GLY A 45 -0.01 -10.22 6.11
N MET A 46 0.66 -9.44 5.26
CA MET A 46 0.07 -8.62 4.20
C MET A 46 0.91 -8.69 2.93
N LEU A 47 0.26 -8.48 1.77
CA LEU A 47 0.97 -8.18 0.55
C LEU A 47 1.64 -6.82 0.74
N SER A 48 2.96 -6.76 0.58
CA SER A 48 3.76 -5.56 0.83
C SER A 48 4.54 -5.18 -0.42
N TYR A 49 4.66 -3.89 -0.65
CA TYR A 49 5.41 -3.31 -1.76
C TYR A 49 6.42 -2.36 -1.14
N GLU A 50 7.69 -2.63 -1.36
CA GLU A 50 8.76 -2.07 -0.54
C GLU A 50 10.05 -1.85 -1.34
N VAL A 51 10.89 -0.95 -0.83
CA VAL A 51 12.26 -0.78 -1.33
C VAL A 51 13.12 -1.91 -0.76
N PRO A 52 13.71 -2.77 -1.60
CA PRO A 52 14.53 -3.88 -1.11
C PRO A 52 15.81 -3.36 -0.43
N LEU A 53 16.26 -4.06 0.61
CA LEU A 53 17.50 -3.71 1.34
C LEU A 53 18.74 -3.68 0.44
N ALA A 54 18.76 -4.49 -0.62
CA ALA A 54 19.82 -4.46 -1.64
C ALA A 54 19.96 -3.09 -2.31
N ARG A 55 18.87 -2.31 -2.37
CA ARG A 55 18.83 -0.96 -2.92
C ARG A 55 18.99 0.12 -1.84
N PHE A 56 18.42 -0.11 -0.67
CA PHE A 56 18.46 0.82 0.46
C PHE A 56 18.66 0.07 1.79
N PRO A 57 19.91 -0.20 2.20
CA PRO A 57 20.20 -0.98 3.40
C PRO A 57 20.12 -0.16 4.70
N ASP A 58 20.18 1.18 4.61
CA ASP A 58 20.23 2.09 5.75
C ASP A 58 18.83 2.40 6.31
N THR A 59 18.12 1.36 6.74
CA THR A 59 16.82 1.49 7.40
C THR A 59 16.97 1.32 8.91
N TYR A 60 16.12 2.01 9.68
CA TYR A 60 16.25 2.13 11.13
C TYR A 60 16.15 0.80 11.90
N ASN A 61 15.49 -0.18 11.29
CA ASN A 61 15.20 -1.50 11.85
C ASN A 61 15.75 -2.62 10.98
N GLN A 62 16.59 -2.31 9.99
CA GLN A 62 17.14 -3.28 9.03
C GLN A 62 16.06 -4.08 8.29
N GLN A 63 14.85 -3.54 8.17
CA GLN A 63 13.78 -4.08 7.33
C GLN A 63 13.64 -3.26 6.05
N PRO A 64 13.13 -3.83 4.95
CA PRO A 64 12.81 -3.08 3.74
C PRO A 64 11.92 -1.86 4.03
N LEU A 65 12.09 -0.80 3.24
CA LEU A 65 11.30 0.42 3.41
C LEU A 65 9.92 0.25 2.77
N SER A 66 8.89 0.10 3.61
CA SER A 66 7.50 -0.07 3.17
C SER A 66 7.00 1.14 2.39
N TYR A 67 6.34 0.91 1.25
CA TYR A 67 5.74 1.93 0.39
C TYR A 67 4.21 1.80 0.39
N VAL A 68 3.71 0.59 0.08
CA VAL A 68 2.28 0.24 0.10
C VAL A 68 2.11 -1.16 0.70
N ALA A 69 0.99 -1.43 1.35
CA ALA A 69 0.61 -2.81 1.70
C ALA A 69 -0.90 -3.05 1.55
N LEU A 70 -1.31 -4.27 1.26
CA LEU A 70 -2.69 -4.67 1.06
C LEU A 70 -3.02 -5.90 1.92
N ALA A 71 -4.13 -5.82 2.66
CA ALA A 71 -4.54 -6.87 3.58
C ALA A 71 -6.05 -7.14 3.55
N ALA A 72 -6.42 -8.41 3.51
CA ALA A 72 -7.76 -8.88 3.86
C ALA A 72 -7.89 -9.08 5.37
N GLN A 73 -8.69 -8.23 6.03
CA GLN A 73 -9.04 -8.37 7.44
C GLN A 73 -10.36 -9.15 7.59
N LYS A 74 -10.70 -9.54 8.83
CA LYS A 74 -11.90 -10.35 9.10
C LYS A 74 -13.22 -9.65 8.69
N LYS A 75 -13.25 -8.31 8.65
CA LYS A 75 -14.47 -7.51 8.44
C LYS A 75 -14.33 -6.42 7.37
N HIS A 76 -13.12 -6.21 6.85
CA HIS A 76 -12.81 -5.15 5.91
C HIS A 76 -11.49 -5.49 5.21
N TYR A 77 -11.10 -4.64 4.26
CA TYR A 77 -9.81 -4.65 3.61
C TYR A 77 -9.08 -3.36 3.98
N SER A 78 -7.76 -3.46 4.05
CA SER A 78 -6.90 -2.33 4.38
C SER A 78 -5.88 -2.15 3.28
N LEU A 79 -5.82 -0.94 2.74
CA LEU A 79 -4.74 -0.46 1.88
C LEU A 79 -3.91 0.53 2.69
N TYR A 80 -2.67 0.14 2.95
CA TYR A 80 -1.70 0.96 3.67
C TYR A 80 -0.92 1.78 2.66
N LEU A 81 -1.00 3.11 2.77
CA LEU A 81 -0.40 4.07 1.84
C LEU A 81 0.72 4.84 2.54
N MET A 82 1.84 4.16 2.84
CA MET A 82 2.98 4.78 3.54
C MET A 82 3.60 5.91 2.70
N CYS A 83 3.54 5.76 1.38
CA CYS A 83 3.99 6.74 0.40
C CYS A 83 3.44 8.15 0.60
N VAL A 84 2.21 8.30 1.11
CA VAL A 84 1.55 9.59 1.28
C VAL A 84 1.15 9.89 2.73
N ALA A 85 1.24 8.92 3.63
CA ALA A 85 0.73 9.04 5.01
C ALA A 85 1.29 10.21 5.82
N TYR A 86 2.44 10.75 5.43
CA TYR A 86 3.13 11.86 6.08
C TYR A 86 3.22 13.12 5.20
N ASP A 87 2.70 13.08 3.97
CA ASP A 87 2.57 14.23 3.07
C ASP A 87 1.13 14.77 3.21
N GLU A 88 0.94 15.76 4.09
CA GLU A 88 -0.37 16.37 4.35
C GLU A 88 -1.07 16.86 3.06
N PRO A 89 -0.39 17.58 2.14
CA PRO A 89 -0.95 17.88 0.82
C PRO A 89 -1.42 16.65 0.03
N ALA A 90 -0.65 15.55 0.03
CA ALA A 90 -1.04 14.32 -0.68
C ALA A 90 -2.26 13.64 -0.05
N VAL A 91 -2.36 13.58 1.28
CA VAL A 91 -3.57 13.10 1.98
C VAL A 91 -4.76 14.00 1.67
N ALA A 92 -4.53 15.32 1.70
CA ALA A 92 -5.37 16.40 1.19
C ALA A 92 -6.07 16.04 -0.13
N TRP A 93 -5.21 15.85 -1.13
CA TRP A 93 -5.59 15.52 -2.49
C TRP A 93 -6.32 14.18 -2.57
N LEU A 94 -5.84 13.14 -1.87
CA LEU A 94 -6.46 11.82 -1.87
C LEU A 94 -7.91 11.86 -1.35
N GLN A 95 -8.15 12.58 -0.26
CA GLN A 95 -9.49 12.78 0.29
C GLN A 95 -10.42 13.49 -0.72
N ALA A 96 -9.90 14.49 -1.43
CA ALA A 96 -10.66 15.21 -2.45
C ALA A 96 -11.02 14.29 -3.64
N GLN A 97 -10.09 13.46 -4.10
CA GLN A 97 -10.32 12.49 -5.16
C GLN A 97 -11.38 11.44 -4.79
N PHE A 98 -11.35 10.93 -3.55
CA PHE A 98 -12.40 10.03 -3.07
C PHE A 98 -13.78 10.70 -3.07
N ARG A 99 -13.85 11.96 -2.61
CA ARG A 99 -15.09 12.74 -2.63
C ARG A 99 -15.59 12.96 -4.06
N GLN A 100 -14.70 13.28 -5.00
CA GLN A 100 -15.05 13.45 -6.41
C GLN A 100 -15.59 12.16 -7.04
N ALA A 101 -15.02 11.01 -6.66
CA ALA A 101 -15.51 9.70 -7.07
C ALA A 101 -16.81 9.25 -6.37
N GLY A 102 -17.37 10.08 -5.47
CA GLY A 102 -18.54 9.74 -4.67
C GLY A 102 -18.29 8.59 -3.68
N LYS A 103 -17.04 8.36 -3.29
CA LYS A 103 -16.63 7.28 -2.38
C LYS A 103 -16.31 7.83 -0.99
N LYS A 104 -16.56 7.02 0.03
CA LYS A 104 -16.21 7.37 1.41
C LYS A 104 -14.69 7.28 1.57
N PHE A 105 -14.07 8.35 2.06
CA PHE A 105 -12.69 8.33 2.51
C PHE A 105 -12.64 7.92 4.00
N ASP A 106 -12.12 6.72 4.29
CA ASP A 106 -11.99 6.18 5.65
C ASP A 106 -10.54 5.78 5.91
N MET A 107 -9.71 6.77 6.23
CA MET A 107 -8.27 6.58 6.44
C MET A 107 -7.89 6.93 7.88
N GLY A 108 -7.10 6.05 8.51
CA GLY A 108 -6.33 6.39 9.72
C GLY A 108 -5.06 7.16 9.35
N LYS A 109 -3.97 6.96 10.10
CA LYS A 109 -2.68 7.59 9.77
C LYS A 109 -2.16 7.20 8.38
N SER A 110 -2.12 5.90 8.09
CA SER A 110 -1.68 5.36 6.81
C SER A 110 -2.61 4.29 6.26
N CYS A 111 -3.61 3.88 7.03
CA CYS A 111 -4.47 2.74 6.74
C CYS A 111 -5.81 3.22 6.20
N LEU A 112 -6.00 3.09 4.88
CA LEU A 112 -7.26 3.30 4.20
C LEU A 112 -8.10 2.01 4.26
N ARG A 113 -9.31 2.10 4.81
CA ARG A 113 -10.20 0.96 5.04
C ARG A 113 -11.35 0.97 4.05
N PHE A 114 -11.66 -0.20 3.49
CA PHE A 114 -12.77 -0.39 2.56
C PHE A 114 -13.41 -1.77 2.74
N ARG A 115 -14.65 -1.99 2.30
CA ARG A 115 -15.38 -3.26 2.56
C ARG A 115 -15.62 -4.10 1.32
N LYS A 116 -15.68 -3.47 0.16
CA LYS A 116 -15.82 -4.11 -1.15
C LYS A 116 -15.02 -3.33 -2.19
N LEU A 117 -14.71 -3.97 -3.31
CA LEU A 117 -13.93 -3.36 -4.38
C LEU A 117 -14.51 -2.00 -4.83
N ASP A 118 -15.83 -1.91 -4.98
CA ASP A 118 -16.52 -0.68 -5.39
C ASP A 118 -16.34 0.51 -4.44
N ASP A 119 -15.93 0.30 -3.19
CA ASP A 119 -15.65 1.38 -2.25
C ASP A 119 -14.34 2.10 -2.61
N LEU A 120 -13.47 1.46 -3.40
CA LEU A 120 -12.13 1.91 -3.73
C LEU A 120 -12.06 2.42 -5.19
N PRO A 121 -11.87 3.73 -5.41
CA PRO A 121 -11.68 4.28 -6.76
C PRO A 121 -10.29 3.87 -7.29
N LEU A 122 -10.21 2.76 -8.03
CA LEU A 122 -8.94 2.17 -8.48
C LEU A 122 -8.06 3.13 -9.30
N ALA A 123 -8.66 4.02 -10.08
CA ALA A 123 -7.91 5.05 -10.82
C ALA A 123 -7.14 5.99 -9.87
N VAL A 124 -7.78 6.43 -8.78
CA VAL A 124 -7.13 7.26 -7.76
C VAL A 124 -6.04 6.48 -7.04
N VAL A 125 -6.27 5.19 -6.77
CA VAL A 125 -5.26 4.31 -6.16
C VAL A 125 -4.04 4.16 -7.06
N ALA A 126 -4.23 3.96 -8.37
CA ALA A 126 -3.14 3.92 -9.33
C ALA A 126 -2.31 5.22 -9.30
N GLU A 127 -2.97 6.37 -9.28
CA GLU A 127 -2.30 7.68 -9.20
C GLU A 127 -1.48 7.87 -7.90
N VAL A 128 -1.97 7.37 -6.76
CA VAL A 128 -1.20 7.39 -5.51
C VAL A 128 0.04 6.48 -5.60
N ILE A 129 -0.09 5.31 -6.21
CA ILE A 129 0.98 4.31 -6.26
C ILE A 129 2.13 4.78 -7.16
N GLN A 130 1.82 5.43 -8.28
CA GLN A 130 2.82 5.96 -9.20
C GLN A 130 3.42 7.31 -8.76
N ARG A 131 2.98 7.86 -7.61
CA ARG A 131 3.29 9.25 -7.21
C ARG A 131 4.79 9.51 -7.03
N TYR A 132 5.55 8.55 -6.53
CA TYR A 132 6.98 8.69 -6.30
C TYR A 132 7.73 7.57 -6.99
N SER A 133 8.78 7.92 -7.73
CA SER A 133 9.84 6.96 -8.04
C SER A 133 10.49 6.44 -6.76
N VAL A 134 11.18 5.31 -6.85
CA VAL A 134 11.91 4.72 -5.71
C VAL A 134 12.93 5.71 -5.12
N ASP A 135 13.60 6.51 -5.96
CA ASP A 135 14.61 7.48 -5.52
C ASP A 135 13.99 8.70 -4.83
N GLU A 136 12.89 9.23 -5.35
CA GLU A 136 12.14 10.31 -4.69
C GLU A 136 11.62 9.86 -3.33
N TYR A 137 11.12 8.62 -3.24
CA TYR A 137 10.62 8.09 -1.98
C TYR A 137 11.72 7.86 -0.94
N ILE A 138 12.88 7.33 -1.34
CA ILE A 138 14.05 7.19 -0.46
C ILE A 138 14.50 8.58 0.03
N GLY A 139 14.59 9.57 -0.87
CA GLY A 139 14.98 10.93 -0.52
C GLY A 139 14.01 11.58 0.47
N TYR A 140 12.70 11.43 0.23
CA TYR A 140 11.65 11.87 1.14
C TYR A 140 11.79 11.23 2.53
N TYR A 141 11.95 9.90 2.59
CA TYR A 141 12.13 9.17 3.84
C TYR A 141 13.36 9.65 4.63
N GLN A 142 14.49 9.86 3.94
CA GLN A 142 15.72 10.37 4.56
C GLN A 142 15.58 11.82 5.06
N ALA A 143 14.79 12.66 4.39
CA ALA A 143 14.51 14.03 4.84
C ALA A 143 13.66 14.00 6.12
N MET A 144 12.55 13.26 6.12
CA MET A 144 11.66 13.11 7.28
C MET A 144 12.41 12.57 8.52
N ARG A 145 13.41 11.71 8.33
CA ARG A 145 14.23 11.14 9.41
C ARG A 145 15.32 12.08 9.94
N ARG A 146 15.70 13.11 9.19
CA ARG A 146 16.67 14.13 9.66
C ARG A 146 16.01 15.19 10.54
N GLU A 147 14.70 15.34 10.43
CA GLU A 147 13.91 16.36 11.12
C GLU A 147 13.25 15.84 12.43
N GLY A 148 13.35 14.54 12.71
CA GLY A 148 12.79 13.90 13.93
C GLY A 148 13.86 13.30 14.81
#